data_AF-A0A8X6GBZ6-F1
#
_entry.id   AF-A0A8X6GBZ6-F1
#
_cell.length_a   1.000
_cell.length_b   1.000
_cell.length_c   1.000
_cell.angle_alpha   90.00
_cell.angle_beta   90.00
_cell.angle_gamma   90.00
#
_symmetry.space_group_name_H-M   'P 1'
#
loop_
_entity.id
_entity.type
_entity.pdbx_description
1 polymer ?
#
loop_
_entity_poly.entity_id
_entity_poly.type
_entity_poly.pdbx_seq_one_letter_code
_entity_poly.pdbx_strand_id
1 'polypeptide(L)'
;MGALLAARLAKEVSRVLSGKISTTNYFWTDSTIALSWIQGPAADGRFFVANRVKEIRSLTDKDSWHHCPGKDNPSDLLTRGTSADSLINCDKWWNGPSFLHEENTVPVSYNVLLNDESAYLEELRPSERKTLTVTLDNTFLNNILSVYNNFQKILCVFSYIYRFINN
;
A
#
# COMPACT_ATOMS: atom_id res chain seq x y z
N MET A 1 3.19 0.60 2.23
CA MET A 1 3.41 1.63 1.19
C MET A 1 4.73 1.41 0.45
N GLY A 2 5.83 1.08 1.13
CA GLY A 2 7.15 0.87 0.52
C GLY A 2 7.19 -0.16 -0.61
N ALA A 3 6.54 -1.32 -0.46
CA ALA A 3 6.51 -2.37 -1.49
C ALA A 3 5.99 -1.88 -2.87
N LEU A 4 4.92 -1.07 -2.89
CA LEU A 4 4.40 -0.55 -4.15
C LEU A 4 5.37 0.41 -4.83
N LEU A 5 6.05 1.26 -4.05
CA LEU A 5 7.07 2.16 -4.59
C LEU A 5 8.25 1.39 -5.16
N ALA A 6 8.70 0.33 -4.48
CA ALA A 6 9.75 -0.55 -4.97
C ALA A 6 9.36 -1.22 -6.30
N ALA A 7 8.13 -1.74 -6.41
CA ALA A 7 7.63 -2.34 -7.65
C ALA A 7 7.62 -1.35 -8.84
N ARG A 8 7.12 -0.13 -8.61
CA ARG A 8 7.11 0.94 -9.62
C ARG A 8 8.52 1.37 -10.02
N LEU A 9 9.41 1.53 -9.04
CA LEU A 9 10.80 1.90 -9.29
C LEU A 9 11.51 0.82 -10.12
N ALA A 10 11.37 -0.44 -9.73
CA ALA A 10 11.97 -1.55 -10.45
C ALA A 10 11.47 -1.64 -11.90
N LYS A 11 10.18 -1.37 -12.15
CA LYS A 11 9.63 -1.29 -13.51
C LYS A 11 10.34 -0.22 -14.34
N GLU A 12 10.47 0.99 -13.81
CA GLU A 12 11.11 2.10 -14.53
C GLU A 12 12.60 1.87 -14.76
N VAL A 13 13.31 1.38 -13.75
CA VAL A 13 14.74 1.04 -13.86
C VAL A 13 14.94 -0.08 -14.88
N SER A 14 14.15 -1.15 -14.79
CA SER A 14 14.21 -2.27 -15.75
C SER A 14 13.92 -1.79 -17.16
N ARG A 15 12.94 -0.90 -17.36
CA ARG A 15 12.63 -0.32 -18.67
C ARG A 15 13.82 0.46 -19.25
N VAL A 16 14.54 1.24 -18.43
CA VAL A 16 15.71 2.02 -18.86
C VAL A 16 16.92 1.13 -19.15
N LEU A 17 17.07 0.03 -18.42
CA LEU A 17 18.16 -0.93 -18.59
C LEU A 17 17.89 -2.00 -19.64
N SER A 18 16.62 -2.19 -20.03
CA SER A 18 16.19 -3.16 -21.04
C SER A 18 16.96 -2.96 -22.35
N GLY A 19 17.63 -4.02 -22.81
CA GLY A 19 18.45 -4.02 -24.03
C GLY A 19 19.92 -3.61 -23.83
N LYS A 20 20.31 -3.17 -22.63
CA LYS A 20 21.72 -2.95 -22.28
C LYS A 20 22.28 -4.10 -21.46
N ILE A 21 21.50 -4.58 -20.48
CA ILE A 21 21.91 -5.62 -19.54
C ILE A 21 20.69 -6.49 -19.24
N SER A 22 20.91 -7.81 -19.10
CA SER A 22 19.88 -8.71 -18.58
C SER A 22 19.73 -8.47 -17.08
N THR A 23 18.52 -8.10 -16.64
CA THR A 23 18.25 -7.76 -15.23
C THR A 23 17.27 -8.76 -14.62
N THR A 24 17.63 -9.30 -13.46
CA THR A 24 16.73 -10.06 -12.60
C THR A 24 16.44 -9.22 -11.35
N ASN A 25 15.17 -9.09 -10.98
CA ASN A 25 14.74 -8.27 -9.84
C ASN A 25 14.35 -9.14 -8.66
N TYR A 26 14.88 -8.83 -7.48
CA TYR A 26 14.49 -9.41 -6.20
C TYR A 26 14.01 -8.30 -5.26
N PHE A 27 12.96 -8.57 -4.50
CA PHE A 27 12.33 -7.61 -3.61
C PHE A 27 12.33 -8.13 -2.18
N TRP A 28 12.62 -7.24 -1.22
CA TRP A 28 12.74 -7.60 0.19
C TRP A 28 11.89 -6.66 1.04
N THR A 29 11.15 -7.22 2.00
CA THR A 29 10.38 -6.46 2.99
C THR A 29 10.46 -7.13 4.35
N ASP A 30 10.50 -6.32 5.41
CA ASP A 30 10.41 -6.76 6.81
C ASP A 30 8.98 -6.91 7.32
N SER A 31 8.00 -6.46 6.54
CA SER A 31 6.60 -6.65 6.85
C SER A 31 6.14 -8.02 6.38
N THR A 32 6.14 -8.98 7.30
CA THR A 32 5.58 -10.32 7.07
C THR A 32 4.13 -10.25 6.58
N ILE A 33 3.32 -9.37 7.16
CA ILE A 33 1.95 -9.13 6.71
C ILE A 33 1.94 -8.70 5.23
N ALA A 34 2.69 -7.65 4.85
CA ALA A 34 2.73 -7.20 3.46
C ALA A 34 3.21 -8.31 2.50
N LEU A 35 4.20 -9.09 2.91
CA LEU A 35 4.68 -10.24 2.15
C LEU A 35 3.58 -11.30 1.96
N SER A 36 2.85 -11.65 3.03
CA SER A 36 1.70 -12.57 2.97
C SER A 36 0.61 -12.06 2.03
N TRP A 37 0.30 -10.76 2.05
CA TRP A 37 -0.63 -10.16 1.09
C TRP A 37 -0.11 -10.26 -0.36
N ILE A 38 1.19 -10.14 -0.60
CA ILE A 38 1.76 -10.18 -1.96
C ILE A 38 1.82 -11.61 -2.50
N GLN A 39 2.28 -12.58 -1.69
CA GLN A 39 2.48 -13.97 -2.10
C GLN A 39 1.23 -14.85 -1.97
N GLY A 40 0.32 -14.48 -1.07
CA GLY A 40 -0.88 -15.24 -0.75
C GLY A 40 -1.95 -15.24 -1.85
N PRO A 41 -3.14 -15.78 -1.56
CA PRO A 41 -4.27 -15.78 -2.51
C PRO A 41 -4.69 -14.35 -2.90
N ALA A 42 -5.62 -14.22 -3.85
CA ALA A 42 -6.16 -12.91 -4.20
C ALA A 42 -6.67 -12.18 -2.94
N ALA A 43 -6.29 -10.92 -2.81
CA ALA A 43 -6.59 -10.10 -1.65
C ALA A 43 -8.09 -9.76 -1.59
N ASP A 44 -8.91 -10.66 -1.06
CA ASP A 44 -10.32 -10.41 -0.76
C ASP A 44 -10.43 -9.69 0.58
N GLY A 45 -10.01 -8.42 0.61
CA GLY A 45 -9.92 -7.63 1.84
C GLY A 45 -10.23 -6.15 1.63
N ARG A 46 -9.68 -5.28 2.50
CA ARG A 46 -9.81 -3.81 2.38
C ARG A 46 -9.40 -3.35 0.99
N PHE A 47 -10.29 -2.68 0.26
CA PHE A 47 -10.04 -2.19 -1.12
C PHE A 47 -8.70 -1.46 -1.29
N PHE A 48 -8.29 -0.70 -0.27
CA PHE A 48 -7.02 0.02 -0.26
C PHE A 48 -5.78 -0.90 -0.36
N VAL A 49 -5.80 -2.03 0.35
CA VAL A 49 -4.71 -3.03 0.33
C VAL A 49 -4.82 -3.86 -0.94
N ALA A 50 -6.03 -4.34 -1.27
CA ALA A 50 -6.29 -5.15 -2.45
C ALA A 50 -5.84 -4.47 -3.75
N ASN A 51 -6.16 -3.19 -3.92
CA ASN A 51 -5.75 -2.42 -5.12
C ASN A 51 -4.23 -2.30 -5.23
N ARG A 52 -3.52 -2.13 -4.11
CA ARG A 52 -2.05 -2.02 -4.09
C ARG A 52 -1.39 -3.36 -4.38
N VAL A 53 -1.88 -4.43 -3.77
CA VAL A 53 -1.41 -5.80 -4.02
C VAL A 53 -1.62 -6.16 -5.49
N LYS A 54 -2.79 -5.84 -6.05
CA LYS A 54 -3.08 -6.04 -7.47
C LYS A 54 -2.09 -5.31 -8.37
N GLU A 55 -1.76 -4.06 -8.04
CA GLU A 55 -0.77 -3.30 -8.79
C GLU A 55 0.63 -3.91 -8.65
N ILE A 56 1.08 -4.26 -7.44
CA ILE A 56 2.38 -4.92 -7.22
C ILE A 56 2.50 -6.19 -8.07
N ARG A 57 1.49 -7.06 -8.03
CA ARG A 57 1.46 -8.31 -8.81
C ARG A 57 1.37 -8.09 -10.32
N SER A 58 0.91 -6.91 -10.77
CA SER A 58 0.92 -6.54 -12.20
C SER A 58 2.28 -6.03 -12.68
N LEU A 59 3.13 -5.57 -11.75
CA LEU A 59 4.44 -4.99 -12.05
C LEU A 59 5.60 -5.93 -11.78
N THR A 60 5.40 -6.91 -10.91
CA THR A 60 6.45 -7.81 -10.40
C THR A 60 5.89 -9.22 -10.23
N ASP A 61 6.76 -10.21 -10.31
CA ASP A 61 6.39 -11.57 -9.98
C ASP A 61 6.28 -11.74 -8.45
N LYS A 62 5.23 -12.42 -7.99
CA LYS A 62 4.96 -12.60 -6.56
C LYS A 62 6.05 -13.41 -5.87
N ASP A 63 6.69 -14.34 -6.59
CA ASP A 63 7.70 -15.26 -6.04
C ASP A 63 9.09 -14.61 -5.97
N SER A 64 9.25 -13.41 -6.56
CA SER A 64 10.44 -12.57 -6.42
C SER A 64 10.46 -11.72 -5.15
N TRP A 65 9.44 -11.84 -4.29
CA TRP A 65 9.34 -11.13 -3.01
C TRP A 65 9.81 -12.01 -1.85
N HIS A 66 10.59 -11.44 -0.94
CA HIS A 66 11.23 -12.17 0.15
C HIS A 66 11.16 -11.38 1.47
N HIS A 67 11.31 -12.10 2.57
CA HIS A 67 11.36 -11.50 3.90
C HIS A 67 12.79 -11.10 4.27
N CYS A 68 12.97 -9.85 4.69
CA CYS A 68 14.20 -9.39 5.32
C CYS A 68 13.92 -9.12 6.80
N PRO A 69 14.67 -9.68 7.76
CA PRO A 69 14.48 -9.35 9.17
C PRO A 69 14.54 -7.84 9.39
N GLY A 70 13.61 -7.26 10.16
CA GLY A 70 13.55 -5.80 10.37
C GLY A 70 14.84 -5.19 10.94
N LYS A 71 15.60 -5.95 11.73
CA LYS A 71 16.94 -5.52 12.20
C LYS A 71 17.93 -5.35 11.06
N ASP A 72 17.77 -6.08 9.97
CA ASP A 72 18.64 -6.13 8.80
C ASP A 72 18.12 -5.33 7.62
N ASN A 73 16.92 -4.75 7.73
CA ASN A 73 16.35 -3.87 6.73
C ASN A 73 17.02 -2.48 6.76
N PRO A 74 17.81 -2.10 5.74
CA PRO A 74 18.47 -0.80 5.72
C PRO A 74 17.49 0.37 5.54
N SER A 75 16.30 0.13 4.96
CA SER A 75 15.31 1.20 4.76
C SER A 75 14.77 1.76 6.08
N ASP A 76 14.81 0.97 7.15
CA ASP A 76 14.39 1.37 8.49
C ASP A 76 15.27 2.49 9.09
N LEU A 77 16.54 2.57 8.68
CA LEU A 77 17.45 3.63 9.11
C LEU A 77 16.99 5.00 8.64
N LEU A 78 16.45 5.09 7.43
CA LEU A 78 15.92 6.34 6.89
C LEU A 78 14.52 6.65 7.41
N THR A 79 13.64 5.65 7.53
CA THR A 79 12.25 5.88 7.94
C THR A 79 12.12 6.23 9.42
N ARG A 80 13.00 5.73 10.28
CA ARG A 80 13.04 6.05 11.72
C ARG A 80 13.77 7.36 12.03
N GLY A 81 14.55 7.87 11.07
CA GLY A 81 15.41 9.03 11.23
C GLY A 81 16.76 8.63 11.80
N THR A 82 17.81 8.94 11.05
CA THR A 82 19.21 8.78 11.47
C THR A 82 20.00 10.04 11.09
N SER A 83 21.07 10.33 11.81
CA SER A 83 21.93 11.47 11.50
C SER A 83 22.80 11.16 10.28
N ALA A 84 23.23 12.21 9.56
CA ALA A 84 24.15 12.04 8.43
C ALA A 84 25.48 11.40 8.87
N ASP A 85 26.02 11.80 10.02
CA ASP A 85 27.26 11.25 10.58
C ASP A 85 27.14 9.76 10.92
N SER A 86 25.99 9.33 11.45
CA SER A 86 25.70 7.93 11.70
C SER A 86 25.56 7.14 10.41
N LEU A 87 24.96 7.73 9.37
CA LEU A 87 24.75 7.08 8.07
C LEU A 87 26.06 6.89 7.30
N ILE A 88 26.98 7.86 7.36
CA ILE A 88 28.30 7.76 6.73
C ILE A 88 29.05 6.53 7.23
N ASN A 89 28.95 6.24 8.52
CA ASN A 89 29.64 5.11 9.16
C ASN A 89 28.78 3.82 9.21
N CYS A 90 27.62 3.79 8.55
CA CYS A 90 26.70 2.66 8.60
C CYS A 90 26.97 1.65 7.49
N ASP A 91 27.71 0.59 7.82
CA ASP A 91 28.05 -0.51 6.90
C ASP A 91 26.80 -1.11 6.21
N LYS A 92 25.75 -1.40 6.99
CA LYS A 92 24.49 -1.97 6.52
C LYS A 92 23.79 -1.11 5.46
N TRP A 93 23.92 0.22 5.52
CA TRP A 93 23.32 1.12 4.55
C TRP A 93 24.03 1.06 3.19
N TRP A 94 25.37 1.05 3.22
CA TRP A 94 26.19 1.12 2.01
C TRP A 94 26.39 -0.24 1.35
N ASN A 95 26.57 -1.28 2.16
CA ASN A 95 26.89 -2.64 1.68
C ASN A 95 25.67 -3.58 1.71
N GLY A 96 24.57 -3.15 2.33
CA GLY A 96 23.40 -4.01 2.52
C GLY A 96 23.62 -5.10 3.58
N PRO A 97 22.59 -5.91 3.85
CA PRO A 97 22.70 -7.02 4.77
C PRO A 97 23.60 -8.15 4.27
N SER A 98 24.35 -8.78 5.19
CA SER A 98 25.34 -9.82 4.88
C SER A 98 24.76 -11.00 4.11
N PHE A 99 23.51 -11.39 4.41
CA PHE A 99 22.86 -12.52 3.76
C PHE A 99 22.69 -12.34 2.24
N LEU A 100 22.75 -11.11 1.70
CA LEU A 100 22.67 -10.85 0.25
C LEU A 100 23.98 -11.16 -0.49
N HIS A 101 25.09 -11.35 0.23
CA HIS A 101 26.40 -11.63 -0.34
C HIS A 101 26.74 -13.11 -0.39
N GLU A 102 25.90 -13.96 0.21
CA GLU A 102 26.12 -15.41 0.24
C GLU A 102 25.73 -16.03 -1.11
N GLU A 103 26.58 -16.86 -1.74
CA GLU A 103 26.36 -17.39 -3.11
C GLU A 103 25.08 -18.24 -3.29
N ASN A 104 24.37 -18.57 -2.20
CA ASN A 104 23.09 -19.29 -2.21
C ASN A 104 21.87 -18.37 -2.01
N THR A 105 21.94 -17.09 -2.37
CA THR A 105 20.87 -16.08 -2.22
C THR A 105 19.65 -16.24 -3.11
N VAL A 106 19.31 -17.44 -3.58
CA VAL A 106 17.87 -17.73 -3.63
C VAL A 106 17.54 -17.94 -2.17
N PRO A 107 16.89 -17.01 -1.44
CA PRO A 107 16.50 -17.33 -0.10
C PRO A 107 15.66 -18.58 -0.24
N VAL A 108 16.18 -19.69 0.33
CA VAL A 108 15.39 -20.82 0.78
C VAL A 108 14.15 -20.16 1.27
N SER A 109 13.04 -20.35 0.55
CA SER A 109 11.76 -19.74 0.85
C SER A 109 11.71 -19.79 2.35
N TYR A 110 11.91 -18.64 3.02
CA TYR A 110 11.66 -18.61 4.43
C TYR A 110 10.17 -18.79 4.32
N ASN A 111 9.77 -20.05 4.45
CA ASN A 111 8.45 -20.47 4.72
C ASN A 111 8.27 -19.73 6.04
N VAL A 112 7.88 -18.45 5.93
CA VAL A 112 6.92 -17.84 6.79
C VAL A 112 5.73 -18.77 6.58
N LEU A 113 5.86 -19.96 7.20
CA LEU A 113 4.79 -20.75 7.70
C LEU A 113 3.85 -19.68 8.20
N LEU A 114 2.63 -19.80 7.70
CA LEU A 114 1.45 -19.03 8.00
C LEU A 114 1.17 -19.11 9.53
N ASN A 115 2.17 -18.84 10.36
CA ASN A 115 2.15 -18.85 11.81
C ASN A 115 1.35 -17.66 12.32
N ASP A 116 1.02 -16.73 11.43
CA ASP A 116 0.12 -15.63 11.71
C ASP A 116 -1.01 -15.56 10.67
N GLU A 117 -1.52 -16.74 10.27
CA GLU A 117 -2.80 -16.82 9.55
C GLU A 117 -3.88 -16.07 10.34
N SER A 118 -3.81 -16.07 11.68
CA SER A 118 -4.62 -15.21 12.56
C SER A 118 -4.54 -13.73 12.23
N ALA A 119 -3.33 -13.13 12.18
CA ALA A 119 -3.17 -11.70 11.88
C ALA A 119 -3.58 -11.39 10.44
N TYR A 120 -3.26 -12.27 9.50
CA TYR A 120 -3.68 -12.14 8.10
C TYR A 120 -5.21 -12.18 7.95
N LEU A 121 -5.88 -13.14 8.60
CA LEU A 121 -7.34 -13.29 8.59
C LEU A 121 -8.03 -12.14 9.33
N GLU A 122 -7.44 -11.63 10.40
CA GLU A 122 -7.97 -10.48 11.14
C GLU A 122 -7.91 -9.19 10.29
N GLU A 123 -6.84 -9.01 9.52
CA GLU A 123 -6.66 -7.90 8.58
C GLU A 123 -7.51 -8.01 7.30
N LEU A 124 -7.89 -9.23 6.91
CA LEU A 124 -8.86 -9.51 5.84
C LEU A 124 -10.30 -9.19 6.24
N ARG A 125 -10.60 -8.98 7.53
CA ARG A 125 -11.96 -8.60 7.96
C ARG A 125 -12.42 -7.38 7.15
N PRO A 126 -13.56 -7.48 6.43
CA PRO A 126 -14.11 -6.34 5.71
C PRO A 126 -14.30 -5.21 6.70
N SER A 127 -13.61 -4.08 6.48
CA SER A 127 -14.00 -2.84 7.16
C SER A 127 -15.46 -2.58 6.80
N GLU A 128 -16.28 -2.21 7.79
CA GLU A 128 -17.70 -1.90 7.59
C GLU A 128 -17.87 -1.06 6.32
N ARG A 129 -18.56 -1.63 5.32
CA ARG A 129 -18.85 -0.93 4.08
C ARG A 129 -19.77 0.24 4.42
N LYS A 130 -19.22 1.44 4.57
CA LYS A 130 -20.01 2.67 4.55
C LYS A 130 -20.38 2.99 3.11
N THR A 131 -21.41 2.32 2.62
CA THR A 131 -22.04 2.63 1.34
C THR A 131 -23.00 3.81 1.53
N LEU A 132 -22.77 4.89 0.78
CA LEU A 132 -23.77 5.95 0.60
C LEU A 132 -24.78 5.48 -0.43
N THR A 133 -25.94 5.04 0.04
CA THR A 133 -27.08 4.75 -0.81
C THR A 133 -27.80 6.07 -1.09
N VAL A 134 -27.77 6.53 -2.34
CA VAL A 134 -28.60 7.67 -2.77
C VAL A 134 -29.97 7.10 -3.11
N THR A 135 -30.94 7.31 -2.23
CA THR A 135 -32.35 7.14 -2.57
C THR A 135 -32.78 8.33 -3.41
N LEU A 136 -33.41 8.07 -4.55
CA LEU A 136 -34.12 9.08 -5.34
C LEU A 136 -35.44 9.39 -4.64
N ASP A 137 -35.38 9.95 -3.43
CA ASP A 137 -36.56 10.41 -2.72
C ASP A 137 -36.45 11.92 -2.47
N ASN A 138 -37.53 12.64 -2.80
CA ASN A 138 -37.62 14.08 -2.56
C ASN A 138 -37.76 14.43 -1.08
N THR A 139 -37.56 13.46 -0.17
CA THR A 139 -37.62 13.68 1.29
C THR A 139 -36.63 14.72 1.75
N PHE A 140 -35.42 14.77 1.16
CA PHE A 140 -34.44 15.81 1.44
C PHE A 140 -34.98 17.20 1.11
N LEU A 141 -35.57 17.39 -0.07
CA LEU A 141 -36.15 18.67 -0.49
C LEU A 141 -37.36 19.03 0.37
N ASN A 142 -38.25 18.06 0.63
CA ASN A 142 -39.43 18.26 1.47
C ASN A 142 -39.05 18.62 2.91
N ASN A 143 -37.98 18.05 3.46
CA ASN A 143 -37.46 18.37 4.79
C ASN A 143 -36.86 19.78 4.83
N ILE A 144 -36.15 20.22 3.79
CA ILE A 144 -35.65 21.60 3.72
C ILE A 144 -36.83 22.59 3.65
N LEU A 145 -37.84 22.28 2.83
CA LEU A 145 -39.01 23.14 2.68
C LEU A 145 -39.88 23.18 3.94
N SER A 146 -39.94 22.09 4.72
CA SER A 146 -40.74 22.02 5.95
C SER A 146 -40.07 22.66 7.16
N VAL A 147 -38.74 22.73 7.20
CA VAL A 147 -37.98 23.32 8.32
C VAL A 147 -37.96 24.86 8.26
N TYR A 148 -38.11 25.45 7.08
CA TYR A 148 -37.97 26.89 6.89
C TYR A 148 -39.24 27.53 6.31
N ASN A 149 -39.90 28.39 7.10
CA ASN A 149 -40.98 29.25 6.61
C ASN A 149 -40.46 30.57 5.99
N ASN A 150 -39.16 30.67 5.68
CA ASN A 150 -38.54 31.87 5.13
C ASN A 150 -37.87 31.56 3.79
N PHE A 151 -38.44 32.10 2.72
CA PHE A 151 -38.00 31.89 1.35
C PHE A 151 -36.54 32.35 1.11
N GLN A 152 -36.11 33.45 1.73
CA GLN A 152 -34.74 33.95 1.59
C GLN A 152 -33.74 32.94 2.17
N LYS A 153 -34.05 32.33 3.32
CA LYS A 153 -33.20 31.31 3.94
C LYS A 153 -33.12 30.05 3.09
N ILE A 154 -34.23 29.64 2.47
CA ILE A 154 -34.25 28.51 1.53
C ILE A 154 -33.32 28.80 0.34
N LEU A 155 -33.42 29.98 -0.28
CA LEU A 155 -32.54 30.37 -1.39
C LEU A 155 -31.06 30.37 -0.99
N CYS A 156 -30.72 30.83 0.22
CA CYS A 156 -29.35 30.74 0.72
C CYS A 156 -28.88 29.29 0.85
N VAL A 157 -29.67 28.38 1.42
CA VAL A 157 -29.30 26.97 1.55
C VAL A 157 -29.10 26.32 0.18
N PHE A 158 -30.02 26.54 -0.77
CA PHE A 158 -29.90 26.01 -2.13
C PHE A 158 -28.70 26.58 -2.89
N SER A 159 -28.40 27.88 -2.74
CA SER A 159 -27.22 28.48 -3.37
C SER A 159 -25.91 27.94 -2.79
N TYR A 160 -25.83 27.63 -1.49
CA TYR A 160 -24.67 26.96 -0.91
C TYR A 160 -24.50 25.51 -1.41
N ILE A 161 -25.59 24.76 -1.53
CA ILE A 161 -25.57 23.40 -2.11
C ILE A 161 -25.10 23.46 -3.56
N TYR A 162 -25.68 24.38 -4.35
CA TYR A 162 -25.31 24.56 -5.75
C TYR A 162 -23.84 25.00 -5.90
N ARG A 163 -23.36 25.90 -5.04
CA ARG A 163 -21.94 26.30 -5.02
C ARG A 163 -21.02 25.13 -4.67
N PHE A 164 -21.42 24.25 -3.76
CA PHE A 164 -20.64 23.06 -3.40
C PHE A 164 -20.56 22.03 -4.54
N ILE A 165 -21.63 21.88 -5.32
CA ILE A 165 -21.66 20.94 -6.45
C ILE A 165 -20.78 21.43 -7.62
N ASN A 166 -20.67 22.75 -7.81
CA ASN A 166 -20.01 23.35 -8.97
C ASN A 166 -18.61 23.92 -8.69
N ASN A 167 -18.09 23.75 -7.47
CA ASN A 167 -16.70 24.05 -7.10
C ASN A 167 -15.92 22.75 -6.93
#